data_AF-A0A2W6WKH3-F1
#
_entry.id   AF-A0A2W6WKH3-F1
#
_cell.length_a   1.000
_cell.length_b   1.000
_cell.length_c   1.000
_cell.angle_alpha   90.00
_cell.angle_beta   90.00
_cell.angle_gamma   90.00
#
_symmetry.space_group_name_H-M   'P 1'
#
loop_
_entity.id
_entity.type
_entity.pdbx_description
1 polymer ?
#
loop_
_entity_poly.entity_id
_entity_poly.type
_entity_poly.pdbx_seq_one_letter_code
_entity_poly.pdbx_strand_id
1 'polypeptide(L)' 'MNEDGDEEARDVQTRAWMHRQNIQRYRSLLRSPANRESHDQVRKLLEEEEAKLRSLSSK' A
#
# COMPACT_ATOMS: atom_id res chain seq x y z
N MET A 1 10.14 -23.26 22.11
CA MET A 1 9.78 -22.97 20.71
C MET A 1 8.76 -21.84 20.75
N ASN A 2 9.18 -20.62 20.42
CA ASN A 2 8.33 -19.42 20.26
C ASN A 2 9.03 -18.56 19.19
N GLU A 3 9.04 -19.05 17.95
CA GLU A 3 9.63 -18.32 16.80
C GLU A 3 8.55 -17.82 15.82
N ASP A 4 7.33 -18.36 15.86
CA ASP A 4 6.23 -17.98 14.95
C ASP A 4 5.71 -16.54 15.12
N GLY A 5 5.73 -15.98 16.33
CA GLY A 5 5.17 -14.64 16.59
C GLY A 5 6.01 -13.49 16.02
N ASP A 6 7.33 -13.67 15.94
CA ASP A 6 8.26 -12.66 15.43
C ASP A 6 8.26 -12.62 13.90
N GLU A 7 8.03 -13.77 13.25
CA GLU A 7 7.96 -13.87 11.79
C GLU A 7 6.66 -13.25 11.24
N GLU A 8 5.51 -13.51 11.86
CA GLU A 8 4.23 -12.92 11.43
C GLU A 8 4.22 -11.39 11.62
N ALA A 9 4.71 -10.90 12.76
CA ALA A 9 4.82 -9.47 13.02
C ALA A 9 5.76 -8.77 12.02
N ARG A 10 6.83 -9.45 11.58
CA ARG A 10 7.76 -8.95 10.58
C ARG A 10 7.16 -8.98 9.16
N ASP A 11 6.36 -9.99 8.82
CA ASP A 11 5.61 -10.03 7.55
C ASP A 11 4.60 -8.88 7.46
N VAL A 12 3.80 -8.68 8.51
CA VAL A 12 2.81 -7.60 8.57
C VAL A 12 3.48 -6.24 8.40
N GLN A 13 4.61 -6.01 9.08
CA GLN A 13 5.38 -4.77 8.94
C GLN A 13 5.96 -4.59 7.53
N THR A 14 6.50 -5.66 6.93
CA THR A 14 7.04 -5.64 5.57
C THR A 14 5.95 -5.31 4.55
N ARG A 15 4.78 -5.94 4.68
CA ARG A 15 3.61 -5.69 3.81
C ARG A 15 3.08 -4.27 3.99
N ALA A 16 2.97 -3.79 5.22
CA ALA A 16 2.57 -2.41 5.49
C ALA A 16 3.54 -1.39 4.87
N TRP A 17 4.85 -1.67 4.92
CA TRP A 17 5.86 -0.84 4.27
C TRP A 17 5.70 -0.81 2.74
N MET A 18 5.49 -1.97 2.11
CA MET A 18 5.26 -2.05 0.66
C MET A 18 4.02 -1.25 0.23
N HIS A 19 2.90 -1.40 0.94
CA HIS A 19 1.67 -0.64 0.65
C HIS A 19 1.89 0.87 0.78
N ARG A 20 2.60 1.33 1.84
CA ARG A 20 2.94 2.75 2.02
C ARG A 20 3.78 3.29 0.86
N GLN A 21 4.75 2.52 0.36
CA GLN A 21 5.55 2.92 -0.80
C GLN A 21 4.70 3.02 -2.07
N ASN A 22 3.80 2.07 -2.32
CA ASN A 22 2.89 2.10 -3.48
C ASN A 22 1.95 3.31 -3.42
N ILE A 23 1.38 3.61 -2.25
CA ILE A 23 0.53 4.79 -2.02
C ILE A 23 1.29 6.07 -2.39
N GLN A 24 2.54 6.23 -1.95
CA GLN A 24 3.36 7.39 -2.31
C GLN A 24 3.60 7.48 -3.81
N ARG A 25 3.89 6.35 -4.47
CA ARG A 25 4.09 6.29 -5.93
C ARG A 25 2.83 6.71 -6.69
N TYR A 26 1.66 6.17 -6.32
CA TYR A 26 0.40 6.50 -6.98
C TYR A 26 0.00 7.96 -6.75
N ARG A 27 0.19 8.50 -5.55
CA ARG A 27 -0.01 9.93 -5.29
C ARG A 27 0.89 10.82 -6.14
N SER A 28 2.15 10.41 -6.35
CA SER A 28 3.07 11.12 -7.26
C SER A 28 2.59 11.08 -8.71
N LEU A 29 2.14 9.91 -9.19
CA LEU A 29 1.62 9.74 -10.54
C LEU A 29 0.37 10.60 -10.81
N LEU A 30 -0.51 10.76 -9.81
CA LEU A 30 -1.70 11.63 -9.89
C LEU A 30 -1.37 13.12 -9.95
N ARG A 31 -0.22 13.54 -9.41
CA ARG A 31 0.25 14.94 -9.51
C ARG A 31 0.84 15.24 -10.88
N SER A 32 1.25 14.23 -11.64
CA SER A 32 1.80 14.41 -12.98
C SER A 32 0.66 14.61 -14.00
N PRO A 33 0.64 15.72 -14.75
CA PRO A 33 -0.34 15.95 -15.81
C PRO A 33 -0.15 14.99 -16.99
N ALA A 34 1.06 14.41 -17.15
CA ALA A 34 1.36 13.44 -18.21
C ALA A 34 0.58 12.11 -18.06
N ASN A 35 0.05 11.82 -16.86
CA ASN A 35 -0.68 10.59 -16.59
C ASN A 35 -2.21 10.80 -16.59
N ARG A 36 -2.72 11.94 -17.08
CA ARG A 36 -4.15 12.30 -16.98
C ARG A 36 -5.09 11.20 -17.49
N GLU A 37 -4.74 10.54 -18.59
CA GLU A 37 -5.53 9.45 -19.17
C GLU A 37 -5.56 8.20 -18.27
N SER A 38 -4.54 8.00 -17.45
CA SER A 38 -4.46 6.91 -16.47
C SER A 38 -4.89 7.32 -15.06
N HIS A 39 -5.30 8.57 -14.81
CA HIS A 39 -5.62 9.04 -13.46
C HIS A 39 -6.71 8.20 -12.79
N ASP A 40 -7.75 7.79 -13.51
CA ASP A 40 -8.81 6.94 -12.94
C ASP A 40 -8.31 5.55 -12.56
N GLN A 41 -7.41 4.95 -13.36
CA GLN A 41 -6.78 3.69 -13.01
C GLN A 41 -5.85 3.85 -11.79
N VAL A 42 -5.06 4.92 -11.75
CA VAL A 42 -4.15 5.20 -10.63
C VAL A 42 -4.92 5.49 -9.34
N ARG A 43 -6.09 6.15 -9.41
CA ARG A 43 -6.98 6.34 -8.25
C ARG A 43 -7.48 5.01 -7.70
N LYS A 44 -7.97 4.11 -8.56
CA LYS A 44 -8.40 2.77 -8.12
C LYS A 44 -7.29 2.02 -7.40
N LEU A 45 -6.10 1.98 -8.00
CA LEU A 45 -4.92 1.33 -7.39
C LEU A 45 -4.53 1.98 -6.06
N LEU A 46 -4.65 3.31 -5.93
CA LEU A 46 -4.42 4.01 -4.67
C LEU A 46 -5.44 3.60 -3.60
N GLU A 47 -6.73 3.58 -3.93
CA GLU A 47 -7.80 3.19 -3.01
C GLU A 47 -7.63 1.74 -2.54
N GLU A 48 -7.24 0.84 -3.45
CA GLU A 48 -6.95 -0.57 -3.13
C GLU A 48 -5.78 -0.71 -2.16
N GLU A 49 -4.66 -0.01 -2.37
CA GLU A 49 -3.52 -0.07 -1.46
C GLU A 49 -3.83 0.57 -0.10
N GLU A 50 -4.61 1.65 -0.07
CA GLU A 50 -5.08 2.24 1.19
C GLU A 50 -6.02 1.29 1.95
N ALA A 51 -6.89 0.54 1.25
CA ALA A 51 -7.74 -0.48 1.85
C ALA A 51 -6.92 -1.65 2.43
N LYS A 52 -5.92 -2.16 1.68
CA LYS A 52 -5.01 -3.21 2.15
C LYS A 52 -4.25 -2.76 3.40
N LEU A 53 -3.72 -1.54 3.40
CA LEU A 53 -3.02 -0.98 4.56
C LEU A 53 -3.93 -0.87 5.79
N ARG A 54 -5.17 -0.38 5.62
CA ARG A 54 -6.17 -0.33 6.71
C ARG A 54 -6.49 -1.73 7.25
N SER A 55 -6.62 -2.73 6.37
CA SER A 55 -6.89 -4.11 6.77
C SER A 55 -5.75 -4.72 7.58
N LEU A 56 -4.50 -4.30 7.36
CA LEU A 56 -3.35 -4.76 8.15
C LEU A 56 -3.29 -4.12 9.54
N SER A 57 -3.81 -2.89 9.71
CA SER A 57 -3.83 -2.19 11.01
C SER A 57 -5.07 -2.49 11.85
N SER A 58 -6.13 -3.06 11.26
CA SER A 58 -7.38 -3.39 11.95
C SER A 58 -7.43 -4.83 12.49
N LYS A 59 -6.30 -5.55 12.44
CA LYS A 59 -6.13 -6.92 12.88
C LYS A 59 -5.33 -6.95 14.17
#